data_AF-A0A1F8N2T7-F1
#
_entry.id   AF-A0A1F8N2T7-F1
#
_cell.length_a   1.000
_cell.length_b   1.000
_cell.length_c   1.000
_cell.angle_alpha   90.00
_cell.angle_beta   90.00
_cell.angle_gamma   90.00
#
_symmetry.space_group_name_H-M   'P 1'
#
loop_
_entity.id
_entity.type
_entity.pdbx_description
1 polymer ?
#
loop_
_entity_poly.entity_id
_entity_poly.type
_entity_poly.pdbx_seq_one_letter_code
_entity_poly.pdbx_strand_id
1 'polypeptide(L)'
;MTTNHQIVDCPYCGGSVPLDTTTICPYCQEDLSALAHLEYIHAIHYNQALSLAREDKLDEARERLLLSLEVKENFAPSHILLAKIYARQRQWVEAKASIARAMELSPDNETVRELAREIELAAQRAGGMAAHETRERVGQFLAAHQREVVRAFGVGIGLMAFIGIVLFRLFRDDDGDEE
;
A
#
# COMPACT_ATOMS: atom_id res chain seq x y z
N MET A 1 -12.52 30.72 13.08
CA MET A 1 -11.28 29.94 12.92
C MET A 1 -10.37 30.33 14.06
N THR A 2 -10.33 29.56 15.14
CA THR A 2 -9.33 29.73 16.19
C THR A 2 -8.01 29.26 15.61
N THR A 3 -7.16 30.20 15.18
CA THR A 3 -5.78 29.90 14.83
C THR A 3 -5.12 29.33 16.08
N ASN A 4 -4.87 28.03 16.06
CA ASN A 4 -4.16 27.32 17.12
C ASN A 4 -2.69 27.75 17.04
N HIS A 5 -2.35 28.86 17.72
CA HIS A 5 -0.99 29.39 17.76
C HIS A 5 -0.14 28.44 18.58
N GLN A 6 1.07 28.14 18.10
CA GLN A 6 2.02 27.33 18.86
C GLN A 6 2.67 28.22 19.92
N ILE A 7 2.12 28.16 21.13
CA ILE A 7 2.58 28.92 22.29
C ILE A 7 3.63 28.08 23.02
N VAL A 8 4.78 28.70 23.31
CA VAL A 8 5.82 28.13 24.16
C VAL A 8 6.20 29.09 25.26
N ASP A 9 6.71 28.57 26.36
CA ASP A 9 7.22 29.41 27.44
C ASP A 9 8.68 29.79 27.18
N CYS A 10 8.97 31.08 27.30
CA CYS A 10 10.33 31.60 27.16
C CYS A 10 11.19 31.07 28.31
N PRO A 11 12.32 30.37 28.04
CA PRO A 11 13.15 29.77 29.10
C PRO A 11 13.88 30.81 29.96
N TYR A 12 13.97 32.07 29.50
CA TYR A 12 14.70 33.13 30.19
C TYR A 12 13.82 33.94 31.16
N CYS A 13 12.56 34.21 30.79
CA CYS A 13 11.66 35.06 31.58
C CYS A 13 10.35 34.38 31.99
N GLY A 14 10.06 33.18 31.47
CA GLY A 14 8.82 32.44 31.73
C GLY A 14 7.57 32.98 31.03
N GLY A 15 7.69 34.00 30.17
CA GLY A 15 6.56 34.54 29.42
C GLY A 15 6.14 33.62 28.27
N SER A 16 4.83 33.46 28.06
CA SER A 16 4.29 32.64 26.97
C SER A 16 4.34 33.41 25.64
N VAL A 17 4.99 32.83 24.63
CA VAL A 17 5.30 33.46 23.34
C VAL A 17 4.68 32.67 22.18
N PRO A 18 3.97 33.33 21.25
CA PRO A 18 3.48 32.72 20.02
C PRO A 18 4.59 32.67 18.95
N LEU A 19 5.24 31.52 18.79
CA LEU A 19 6.40 31.35 17.89
C LEU A 19 6.08 31.42 16.40
N ASP A 20 4.81 31.35 16.04
CA ASP A 20 4.34 31.48 14.65
C ASP A 20 4.39 32.93 14.13
N THR A 21 4.50 33.91 15.03
CA THR A 21 4.48 35.35 14.69
C THR A 21 5.78 36.09 14.97
N THR A 22 6.58 35.62 15.93
CA THR A 22 7.84 36.28 16.32
C THR A 22 8.86 35.26 16.80
N THR A 23 10.12 35.45 16.42
CA THR A 23 11.27 34.74 17.01
C THR A 23 11.90 35.52 18.16
N ILE A 24 11.54 36.79 18.37
CA ILE A 24 12.03 37.60 19.48
C ILE A 24 10.97 37.61 20.58
N CYS A 25 11.36 37.31 21.81
CA CYS A 25 10.47 37.35 22.97
C CYS A 25 9.96 38.78 23.23
N PRO A 26 8.65 39.06 23.25
CA PRO A 26 8.13 40.41 23.46
C PRO A 26 8.35 40.94 24.88
N TYR A 27 8.64 40.07 25.86
CA TYR A 27 8.80 40.45 27.26
C TYR A 27 10.24 40.78 27.63
N CYS A 28 11.20 39.93 27.25
CA CYS A 28 12.62 40.09 27.60
C CYS A 28 13.53 40.40 26.42
N GLN A 29 12.99 40.46 25.18
CA GLN A 29 13.72 40.75 23.94
C GLN A 29 14.80 39.75 23.56
N GLU A 30 14.80 38.56 24.17
CA GLU A 30 15.73 37.49 23.84
C GLU A 30 15.38 36.82 22.51
N ASP A 31 16.39 36.33 21.79
CA ASP A 31 16.22 35.61 20.52
C ASP A 31 15.88 34.14 20.78
N LEU A 32 14.68 33.73 20.34
CA LEU A 32 14.15 32.37 20.45
C LEU A 32 14.26 31.60 19.14
N SER A 33 15.04 32.06 18.16
CA SER A 33 15.17 31.40 16.85
C SER A 33 15.63 29.93 16.96
N ALA A 34 16.54 29.63 17.88
CA ALA A 34 16.98 28.25 18.12
C ALA A 34 15.84 27.37 18.69
N LEU A 35 15.04 27.93 19.60
CA LEU A 35 13.87 27.23 20.14
C LEU A 35 12.81 27.03 19.06
N ALA A 36 12.52 28.07 18.27
CA ALA A 36 11.61 27.98 17.14
C ALA A 36 12.05 26.90 16.14
N HIS A 37 13.35 26.81 15.86
CA HIS A 37 13.87 25.75 15.00
C HIS A 37 13.58 24.35 15.55
N LEU A 38 13.77 24.12 16.85
CA LEU A 38 13.47 22.82 17.48
C LEU A 38 11.98 22.50 17.43
N GLU A 39 11.12 23.48 17.68
CA GLU A 39 9.66 23.32 17.65
C GLU A 39 9.13 23.01 16.24
N TYR A 40 9.73 23.60 15.20
CA TYR A 40 9.29 23.47 13.81
C TYR A 40 10.12 22.50 12.97
N ILE A 41 11.10 21.80 13.56
CA ILE A 41 11.99 20.91 12.80
C ILE A 41 11.22 19.83 12.01
N HIS A 42 10.09 19.35 12.54
CA HIS A 42 9.19 18.43 11.83
C HIS A 42 8.65 19.04 10.52
N ALA A 43 8.24 20.31 10.54
CA ALA A 43 7.74 21.02 9.37
C ALA A 43 8.87 21.38 8.39
N ILE A 44 10.07 21.66 8.90
CA ILE A 44 11.28 21.86 8.08
C ILE A 44 11.60 20.60 7.29
N HIS A 45 11.64 19.45 7.96
CA HIS A 45 11.87 18.16 7.30
C HIS A 45 10.78 17.82 6.28
N TYR A 46 9.51 18.11 6.59
CA TYR A 46 8.41 17.98 5.62
C TYR A 46 8.61 18.85 4.38
N ASN A 47 9.00 20.12 4.54
CA ASN A 47 9.24 21.03 3.41
C ASN A 47 10.43 20.59 2.56
N GLN A 48 11.50 20.07 3.19
CA GLN A 48 12.62 19.45 2.49
C GLN A 48 12.15 18.25 1.66
N ALA A 49 11.36 17.36 2.26
CA ALA A 49 10.78 16.22 1.56
C ALA A 49 9.91 16.64 0.37
N LEU A 50 9.12 17.69 0.53
CA LEU A 50 8.27 18.22 -0.54
C LEU A 50 9.11 18.74 -1.71
N SER A 51 10.24 19.39 -1.45
CA SER A 51 11.19 19.80 -2.49
C SER A 51 11.80 18.60 -3.21
N LEU A 52 12.30 17.63 -2.45
CA LEU A 52 12.91 16.40 -2.98
C LEU A 52 11.92 15.59 -3.84
N ALA A 53 10.66 15.48 -3.40
CA ALA A 53 9.62 14.79 -4.16
C ALA A 53 9.28 15.48 -5.49
N ARG A 54 9.37 16.81 -5.55
CA ARG A 54 9.21 17.58 -6.80
C ARG A 54 10.38 17.37 -7.77
N GLU A 55 11.57 17.12 -7.24
CA GLU A 55 12.77 16.74 -8.00
C GLU A 55 12.81 15.24 -8.36
N ASP A 56 11.75 14.48 -8.05
CA ASP A 56 11.67 13.02 -8.21
C ASP A 56 12.69 12.20 -7.40
N LYS A 57 13.30 12.80 -6.39
CA LYS A 57 14.18 12.13 -5.41
C LYS A 57 13.34 11.48 -4.31
N LEU A 58 12.57 10.48 -4.68
CA LEU A 58 11.52 9.90 -3.83
C LEU A 58 12.05 9.22 -2.57
N ASP A 59 13.21 8.55 -2.64
CA ASP A 59 13.80 7.88 -1.49
C ASP A 59 14.33 8.87 -0.45
N GLU A 60 15.05 9.91 -0.89
CA GLU A 60 15.51 11.00 -0.01
C GLU A 60 14.32 11.77 0.60
N ALA A 61 13.25 11.98 -0.18
CA ALA A 61 12.02 12.59 0.33
C ALA A 61 11.40 11.74 1.44
N ARG A 62 11.36 10.41 1.27
CA ARG A 62 10.86 9.48 2.29
C ARG A 62 11.68 9.57 3.57
N GLU A 63 13.02 9.59 3.49
CA GLU A 63 13.88 9.73 4.67
C GLU A 63 13.57 11.01 5.45
N ARG A 64 13.40 12.15 4.76
CA ARG A 64 13.01 13.41 5.40
C ARG A 64 11.64 13.34 6.05
N LEU A 65 10.68 12.63 5.46
CA LEU A 65 9.36 12.44 6.06
C LEU A 65 9.42 11.56 7.31
N LEU A 66 10.27 10.55 7.34
CA LEU A 66 10.47 9.74 8.54
C LEU A 66 11.05 10.57 9.68
N LEU A 67 12.06 11.41 9.41
CA LEU A 67 12.59 12.37 10.41
C LEU A 67 11.53 13.37 10.89
N SER A 68 10.63 13.82 10.00
CA SER A 68 9.50 14.67 10.38
C SER A 68 8.58 13.96 11.39
N LEU A 69 8.30 12.68 11.16
CA LEU A 69 7.43 11.86 12.00
C LEU A 69 8.10 11.39 13.30
N GLU A 70 9.42 11.23 13.32
CA GLU A 70 10.17 10.99 14.57
C GLU A 70 9.99 12.14 15.57
N VAL A 71 9.93 13.37 15.06
CA VAL A 71 9.71 14.56 15.89
C VAL A 71 8.23 14.76 16.22
N LYS A 72 7.35 14.55 15.24
CA LYS A 72 5.90 14.71 15.40
C LYS A 72 5.14 13.59 14.69
N GLU A 73 4.91 12.51 15.40
CA GLU A 73 4.25 11.30 14.87
C GLU A 73 2.87 11.59 14.27
N ASN A 74 2.13 12.53 14.87
CA ASN A 74 0.77 12.89 14.47
C ASN A 74 0.73 14.04 13.45
N PHE A 75 1.80 14.23 12.67
CA PHE A 75 1.84 15.26 11.64
C PHE A 75 1.22 14.75 10.33
N ALA A 76 -0.09 14.98 10.17
CA ALA A 76 -0.88 14.51 9.03
C ALA A 76 -0.27 14.83 7.64
N PRO A 77 0.32 16.02 7.38
CA PRO A 77 0.94 16.32 6.09
C PRO A 77 2.04 15.33 5.69
N SER A 78 2.83 14.85 6.65
CA SER A 78 3.89 13.89 6.37
C SER A 78 3.36 12.52 5.98
N HIS A 79 2.32 12.02 6.66
CA HIS A 79 1.62 10.79 6.29
C HIS A 79 0.98 10.88 4.89
N ILE A 80 0.39 12.02 4.55
CA ILE A 80 -0.19 12.26 3.22
C ILE A 80 0.89 12.19 2.13
N LEU A 81 2.03 12.85 2.34
CA LEU A 81 3.10 12.85 1.34
C LEU A 81 3.77 11.48 1.20
N LEU A 82 3.95 10.75 2.31
CA LEU A 82 4.43 9.36 2.29
C LEU A 82 3.50 8.47 1.46
N ALA A 83 2.18 8.58 1.68
CA ALA A 83 1.21 7.81 0.91
C ALA A 83 1.33 8.05 -0.60
N LYS A 84 1.52 9.31 -1.02
CA LYS A 84 1.73 9.68 -2.43
C LYS A 84 3.04 9.11 -2.97
N ILE A 85 4.13 9.20 -2.21
CA ILE A 85 5.44 8.67 -2.60
C ILE A 85 5.38 7.15 -2.77
N TYR A 86 4.84 6.44 -1.78
CA TYR A 86 4.68 4.99 -1.84
C TYR A 86 3.78 4.55 -3.00
N ALA A 87 2.67 5.25 -3.24
CA ALA A 87 1.81 4.98 -4.39
C ALA A 87 2.54 5.16 -5.73
N ARG A 88 3.36 6.22 -5.85
CA ARG A 88 4.20 6.46 -7.04
C ARG A 88 5.24 5.36 -7.25
N GLN A 89 5.79 4.82 -6.16
CA GLN A 89 6.72 3.68 -6.16
C GLN A 89 6.01 2.31 -6.26
N ARG A 90 4.67 2.28 -6.37
CA ARG A 90 3.83 1.06 -6.37
C ARG A 90 3.98 0.19 -5.11
N GLN A 91 4.43 0.79 -4.02
CA GLN A 91 4.50 0.20 -2.69
C GLN A 91 3.12 0.33 -2.01
N TRP A 92 2.18 -0.49 -2.49
CA TRP A 92 0.76 -0.32 -2.17
C TRP A 92 0.42 -0.58 -0.70
N VAL A 93 1.17 -1.45 -0.02
CA VAL A 93 0.92 -1.78 1.39
C VAL A 93 1.24 -0.57 2.27
N GLU A 94 2.41 0.03 2.06
CA GLU A 94 2.91 1.20 2.76
C GLU A 94 2.10 2.46 2.42
N ALA A 95 1.65 2.58 1.16
CA ALA A 95 0.77 3.66 0.74
C ALA A 95 -0.57 3.63 1.49
N LYS A 96 -1.18 2.45 1.61
CA LYS A 96 -2.44 2.25 2.34
C LYS A 96 -2.28 2.51 3.84
N ALA A 97 -1.19 2.04 4.44
CA ALA A 97 -0.90 2.30 5.86
C ALA A 97 -0.75 3.80 6.14
N SER A 98 0.05 4.50 5.32
CA SER A 98 0.28 5.94 5.47
C SER A 98 -1.00 6.76 5.29
N ILE A 99 -1.83 6.45 4.27
CA ILE A 99 -3.07 7.21 4.05
C ILE A 99 -4.12 6.93 5.12
N ALA A 100 -4.18 5.70 5.66
CA ALA A 100 -5.05 5.38 6.78
C ALA A 100 -4.72 6.24 8.01
N ARG A 101 -3.43 6.38 8.34
CA ARG A 101 -3.01 7.25 9.44
C ARG A 101 -3.36 8.72 9.19
N ALA A 102 -3.21 9.20 7.96
CA ALA A 102 -3.64 10.55 7.60
C ALA A 102 -5.15 10.76 7.76
N MET A 103 -5.98 9.75 7.44
CA MET A 103 -7.43 9.80 7.63
C MET A 103 -7.82 9.86 9.11
N GLU A 104 -7.12 9.11 9.97
CA GLU A 104 -7.34 9.15 11.43
C GLU A 104 -7.01 10.53 12.01
N LEU A 105 -5.94 11.16 11.52
CA LEU A 105 -5.49 12.48 11.99
C LEU A 105 -6.30 13.65 11.41
N SER A 106 -7.03 13.43 10.31
CA SER A 106 -7.80 14.46 9.61
C SER A 106 -9.10 13.88 9.05
N PRO A 107 -10.03 13.43 9.92
CA PRO A 107 -11.22 12.68 9.51
C PRO A 107 -12.15 13.50 8.61
N ASP A 108 -12.18 14.82 8.77
CA ASP A 108 -13.03 15.73 7.98
C ASP A 108 -12.42 16.20 6.66
N ASN A 109 -11.18 15.79 6.36
CA ASN A 109 -10.48 16.24 5.17
C ASN A 109 -10.87 15.39 3.95
N GLU A 110 -11.80 15.91 3.12
CA GLU A 110 -12.25 15.25 1.90
C GLU A 110 -11.11 14.93 0.93
N THR A 111 -10.08 15.78 0.85
CA THR A 111 -8.95 15.53 -0.05
C THR A 111 -8.14 14.29 0.33
N VAL A 112 -8.08 13.98 1.63
CA VAL A 112 -7.41 12.77 2.13
C VAL A 112 -8.27 11.54 1.84
N ARG A 113 -9.59 11.65 1.96
CA ARG A 113 -10.53 10.58 1.61
C ARG A 113 -10.48 10.24 0.12
N GLU A 114 -10.42 11.26 -0.74
CA GLU A 114 -10.26 11.07 -2.18
C GLU A 114 -8.96 10.34 -2.50
N LEU A 115 -7.84 10.81 -1.95
CA LEU A 115 -6.54 10.18 -2.15
C LEU A 115 -6.51 8.73 -1.68
N ALA A 116 -7.16 8.40 -0.56
CA ALA A 116 -7.29 7.03 -0.09
C ALA A 116 -8.03 6.14 -1.11
N ARG A 117 -9.11 6.64 -1.71
CA ARG A 117 -9.86 5.93 -2.75
C ARG A 117 -9.00 5.73 -4.01
N GLU A 118 -8.26 6.74 -4.43
CA GLU A 118 -7.35 6.65 -5.57
C GLU A 118 -6.27 5.58 -5.36
N ILE A 119 -5.63 5.56 -4.18
CA ILE A 119 -4.62 4.57 -3.80
C ILE A 119 -5.23 3.15 -3.79
N GLU A 120 -6.43 3.01 -3.23
CA GLU A 120 -7.13 1.72 -3.17
C GLU A 120 -7.44 1.17 -4.58
N LEU A 121 -8.01 2.01 -5.45
CA LEU A 121 -8.31 1.64 -6.83
C LEU A 121 -7.04 1.30 -7.64
N ALA A 122 -5.97 2.08 -7.46
CA ALA A 122 -4.69 1.82 -8.12
C ALA A 122 -4.08 0.48 -7.66
N ALA A 123 -4.11 0.21 -6.35
CA ALA A 123 -3.64 -1.05 -5.78
C ALA A 123 -4.45 -2.26 -6.27
N GLN A 124 -5.78 -2.14 -6.35
CA GLN A 124 -6.65 -3.19 -6.86
C GLN A 124 -6.38 -3.50 -8.34
N ARG A 125 -6.19 -2.47 -9.18
CA ARG A 125 -5.83 -2.67 -10.59
C ARG A 125 -4.48 -3.38 -10.71
N ALA A 126 -3.49 -2.99 -9.90
CA ALA A 126 -2.19 -3.65 -9.89
C ALA A 126 -2.27 -5.13 -9.44
N GLY A 127 -3.02 -5.41 -8.37
CA GLY A 127 -3.24 -6.77 -7.89
C GLY A 127 -4.05 -7.64 -8.85
N GLY A 128 -5.07 -7.08 -9.50
CA GLY A 128 -5.88 -7.76 -10.52
C GLY A 128 -5.07 -8.15 -11.77
N MET A 129 -4.16 -7.27 -12.22
CA MET A 129 -3.23 -7.59 -13.31
C MET A 129 -2.30 -8.74 -12.91
N ALA A 130 -1.72 -8.70 -11.71
CA ALA A 130 -0.86 -9.78 -11.22
C ALA A 130 -1.62 -11.12 -11.08
N ALA A 131 -2.85 -11.08 -10.57
CA ALA A 131 -3.71 -12.26 -10.43
C ALA A 131 -4.12 -12.85 -11.79
N HIS A 132 -4.41 -12.00 -12.78
CA HIS A 132 -4.72 -12.44 -14.14
C HIS A 132 -3.50 -13.10 -14.81
N GLU A 133 -2.32 -12.46 -14.75
CA GLU A 133 -1.07 -13.02 -15.28
C GLU A 133 -0.74 -14.37 -14.64
N THR A 134 -0.89 -14.47 -13.31
CA THR A 134 -0.65 -15.72 -12.58
C THR A 134 -1.65 -16.80 -12.99
N ARG A 135 -2.94 -16.46 -13.08
CA ARG A 135 -3.99 -17.40 -13.52
C ARG A 135 -3.78 -17.86 -14.96
N GLU A 136 -3.36 -16.96 -15.84
CA GLU A 136 -3.08 -17.28 -17.24
C GLU A 136 -1.84 -18.19 -17.36
N ARG A 137 -0.74 -17.89 -16.66
CA ARG A 137 0.44 -18.77 -16.58
C ARG A 137 0.08 -20.16 -16.06
N VAL A 138 -0.68 -20.24 -14.97
CA VAL A 138 -1.14 -21.52 -14.41
C VAL A 138 -2.04 -22.25 -15.41
N GLY A 139 -2.94 -21.54 -16.08
CA GLY A 139 -3.79 -22.10 -17.14
C GLY A 139 -3.00 -22.64 -18.32
N GLN A 140 -1.99 -21.90 -18.81
CA GLN A 140 -1.09 -22.33 -19.87
C GLN A 140 -0.26 -23.56 -19.46
N PHE A 141 0.25 -23.58 -18.23
CA PHE A 141 0.99 -24.73 -17.67
C PHE A 141 0.11 -25.98 -17.60
N LEU A 142 -1.11 -25.85 -17.08
CA LEU A 142 -2.08 -26.94 -17.02
C LEU A 142 -2.48 -27.42 -18.42
N ALA A 143 -2.70 -26.51 -19.37
CA ALA A 143 -3.04 -26.84 -20.76
C ALA A 143 -1.88 -27.50 -21.54
N ALA A 144 -0.63 -27.19 -21.20
CA ALA A 144 0.54 -27.88 -21.73
C ALA A 144 0.60 -29.32 -21.23
N HIS A 145 0.46 -29.54 -19.91
CA HIS A 145 0.53 -30.87 -19.31
C HIS A 145 -0.69 -31.76 -19.65
N GLN A 146 -1.90 -31.21 -19.73
CA GLN A 146 -3.08 -32.01 -20.09
C GLN A 146 -2.94 -32.67 -21.48
N ARG A 147 -2.31 -32.02 -22.46
CA ARG A 147 -2.12 -32.58 -23.81
C ARG A 147 -1.21 -33.80 -23.81
N GLU A 148 -0.20 -33.85 -22.95
CA GLU A 148 0.70 -34.99 -22.84
C GLU A 148 0.03 -36.16 -22.11
N VAL A 149 -0.67 -35.89 -21.01
CA VAL A 149 -1.40 -36.92 -20.26
C VAL A 149 -2.51 -37.54 -21.10
N VAL A 150 -3.30 -36.74 -21.82
CA VAL A 150 -4.37 -37.26 -22.70
C VAL A 150 -3.81 -38.09 -23.85
N ARG A 151 -2.66 -37.73 -24.42
CA ARG A 151 -1.98 -38.56 -25.44
C ARG A 151 -1.44 -39.86 -24.86
N ALA A 152 -0.88 -39.83 -23.65
CA ALA A 152 -0.30 -41.02 -23.01
C ALA A 152 -1.38 -42.01 -22.51
N PHE A 153 -2.49 -41.52 -21.95
CA PHE A 153 -3.50 -42.37 -21.31
C PHE A 153 -4.79 -42.54 -22.12
N GLY A 154 -5.07 -41.69 -23.11
CA GLY A 154 -6.28 -41.76 -23.93
C GLY A 154 -6.40 -43.02 -24.78
N VAL A 155 -5.27 -43.63 -25.16
CA VAL A 155 -5.25 -44.90 -25.91
C VAL A 155 -5.62 -46.08 -25.00
N GLY A 156 -5.28 -46.05 -23.71
CA GLY A 156 -5.51 -47.15 -22.77
C GLY A 156 -6.95 -47.27 -22.27
N ILE A 157 -7.62 -46.15 -22.00
CA ILE A 157 -9.01 -46.14 -21.49
C ILE A 157 -9.98 -46.67 -22.57
N GLY A 158 -9.77 -46.32 -23.84
CA GLY A 158 -10.58 -46.83 -24.95
C GLY A 158 -10.45 -48.34 -25.14
N LEU A 159 -9.24 -48.88 -24.96
CA LEU A 159 -8.95 -50.31 -25.11
C LEU A 159 -9.56 -51.14 -23.96
N MET A 160 -9.50 -50.65 -22.73
CA MET A 160 -10.11 -51.33 -21.57
C MET A 160 -11.63 -51.32 -21.62
N ALA A 161 -12.25 -50.20 -22.04
CA ALA A 161 -13.70 -50.14 -22.26
C ALA A 161 -14.14 -51.10 -23.37
N PHE A 162 -13.36 -51.20 -24.46
CA PHE A 162 -13.65 -52.11 -25.57
C PHE A 162 -13.53 -53.58 -25.15
N ILE A 163 -12.47 -53.96 -24.42
CA ILE A 163 -12.30 -55.31 -23.87
C ILE A 163 -13.45 -55.66 -22.92
N GLY A 164 -13.86 -54.73 -22.05
CA GLY A 164 -15.02 -54.93 -21.17
C GLY A 164 -16.33 -55.17 -21.93
N ILE A 165 -16.57 -54.44 -23.01
CA ILE A 165 -17.74 -54.64 -23.88
C ILE A 165 -17.69 -55.99 -24.62
N VAL A 166 -16.50 -56.42 -25.05
CA VAL A 166 -16.30 -57.72 -25.72
C VAL A 166 -16.49 -58.88 -24.74
N LEU A 167 -15.91 -58.80 -23.53
CA LEU A 167 -16.08 -59.81 -22.48
C LEU A 167 -17.53 -59.88 -22.00
N PHE A 168 -18.20 -58.73 -21.83
CA PHE A 168 -19.62 -58.69 -21.47
C PHE A 168 -20.53 -59.34 -22.53
N ARG A 169 -20.17 -59.26 -23.82
CA ARG A 169 -20.88 -60.00 -24.88
C ARG A 169 -20.58 -61.50 -24.85
N LEU A 170 -19.32 -61.89 -24.67
CA LEU A 170 -18.91 -63.30 -24.64
C LEU A 170 -19.49 -64.08 -23.46
N PHE A 171 -19.60 -63.45 -22.28
CA PHE A 171 -20.14 -64.11 -21.09
C PHE A 171 -21.67 -64.13 -20.99
N ARG A 172 -22.39 -63.42 -21.87
CA ARG A 172 -23.87 -63.38 -21.84
C ARG A 172 -24.51 -64.46 -22.71
N ASP A 173 -23.73 -65.14 -23.55
CA ASP A 173 -24.23 -66.22 -24.42
C ASP A 173 -24.15 -67.61 -23.74
N ASP A 174 -23.73 -67.71 -22.47
CA ASP A 174 -23.52 -68.99 -21.75
C ASP A 174 -24.60 -69.30 -20.67
N ASP A 175 -25.57 -68.40 -20.44
CA ASP A 175 -26.55 -68.49 -19.32
C ASP A 175 -27.98 -68.87 -19.77
N GLY A 176 -28.15 -69.65 -20.83
CA GLY A 176 -29.49 -70.06 -21.26
C GLY A 176 -29.50 -71.36 -22.03
N ASP A 177 -29.45 -72.49 -21.31
CA ASP A 177 -30.10 -73.77 -21.67
C ASP A 177 -29.87 -74.79 -20.55
N GLU A 178 -30.68 -74.77 -19.46
CA GLU A 178 -30.93 -75.97 -18.66
C GLU A 178 -32.42 -76.03 -18.26
N GLU A 179 -33.07 -77.13 -18.66
CA GLU A 179 -34.48 -77.53 -18.45
C GLU A 179 -34.85 -77.79 -16.97
#